data_AF-A0A833T5Z1-F1
#
_entry.id   AF-A0A833T5Z1-F1
#
_cell.length_a   1.000
_cell.length_b   1.000
_cell.length_c   1.000
_cell.angle_alpha   90.00
_cell.angle_beta   90.00
_cell.angle_gamma   90.00
#
_symmetry.space_group_name_H-M   'P 1'
#
loop_
_entity.id
_entity.type
_entity.pdbx_description
1 polymer ?
#
loop_
_entity_poly.entity_id
_entity_poly.type
_entity_poly.pdbx_seq_one_letter_code
_entity_poly.pdbx_strand_id
1 'polypeptide(L)'
;MWTTYDGKGRACLLQKGIYGLTHAARIWYMTLHACLVEIGFCRCAFDVGLYGKYVDGNIIMVTVYVDEMMIVGKTKDIDRVVSELRLKFVLKYLGRVKHLLSMEI
;
A
#
# COMPACT_ATOMS: atom_id res chain seq x y z
N MET A 1 0.45 26.27 4.42
CA MET A 1 0.94 26.51 3.05
C MET A 1 2.35 27.03 3.20
N TRP A 2 3.39 26.25 2.88
CA TRP A 2 4.79 26.62 3.15
C TRP A 2 5.48 26.91 1.82
N THR A 3 5.85 28.17 1.58
CA THR A 3 6.59 28.62 0.40
C THR A 3 8.06 28.79 0.78
N THR A 4 8.95 27.97 0.24
CA THR A 4 10.39 28.24 0.28
C THR A 4 10.72 29.29 -0.80
N TYR A 5 11.14 30.48 -0.37
CA TYR A 5 11.51 31.60 -1.23
C TYR A 5 12.95 31.45 -1.73
N ASP A 6 13.16 31.40 -3.05
CA ASP A 6 14.49 31.30 -3.71
C ASP A 6 15.18 32.66 -3.93
N GLY A 7 14.64 33.74 -3.36
CA GLY A 7 15.14 35.11 -3.58
C GLY A 7 14.97 35.66 -5.00
N LYS A 8 14.35 34.91 -5.94
CA LYS A 8 14.11 35.32 -7.34
C LYS A 8 12.62 35.41 -7.71
N GLY A 9 11.72 35.37 -6.72
CA GLY A 9 10.28 35.58 -6.93
C GLY A 9 9.58 34.44 -7.69
N ARG A 10 10.17 33.24 -7.74
CA ARG A 10 9.58 32.08 -8.40
C ARG A 10 9.16 31.06 -7.35
N ALA A 11 7.91 30.61 -7.44
CA ALA A 11 7.38 29.53 -6.62
C ALA A 11 6.97 28.37 -7.54
N CYS A 12 7.26 27.14 -7.12
CA CYS A 12 6.83 25.93 -7.82
C CYS A 12 5.51 25.44 -7.23
N LEU A 13 4.46 25.33 -8.06
CA LEU A 13 3.22 24.66 -7.67
C LEU A 13 3.39 23.15 -7.83
N LEU A 14 3.25 22.42 -6.73
CA LEU A 14 3.36 20.98 -6.75
C LEU A 14 2.08 20.33 -7.28
N GLN A 15 2.17 19.71 -8.46
CA GLN A 15 1.03 19.03 -9.12
C GLN A 15 0.78 17.60 -8.59
N LYS A 16 1.78 16.98 -7.95
CA LYS A 16 1.69 15.62 -7.37
C LYS A 16 2.53 15.53 -6.10
N GLY A 17 2.07 14.77 -5.10
CA GLY A 17 2.81 14.58 -3.85
C GLY A 17 4.23 14.03 -4.07
N ILE A 18 5.21 14.61 -3.39
CA ILE A 18 6.60 14.14 -3.38
C ILE A 18 6.81 13.31 -2.10
N TYR A 19 7.76 12.37 -2.15
CA TYR A 19 8.29 11.72 -0.96
C TYR A 19 8.65 12.75 0.13
N GLY A 20 8.25 12.46 1.37
CA GLY A 20 8.45 13.36 2.51
C GLY A 20 7.30 14.32 2.78
N LEU A 21 6.32 14.44 1.88
CA LEU A 21 5.08 15.16 2.17
C LEU A 21 4.09 14.24 2.91
N THR A 22 3.91 14.47 4.21
CA THR A 22 3.01 13.65 5.07
C THR A 22 1.58 13.54 4.54
N HIS A 23 1.08 14.58 3.87
CA HIS A 23 -0.24 14.55 3.23
C HIS A 23 -0.33 13.57 2.06
N ALA A 24 0.73 13.43 1.25
CA ALA A 24 0.73 12.53 0.10
C ALA A 24 0.70 11.06 0.54
N ALA A 25 1.56 10.70 1.49
CA ALA A 25 1.59 9.35 2.08
C ALA A 25 0.24 8.99 2.74
N ARG A 26 -0.37 9.94 3.45
CA ARG A 26 -1.70 9.75 4.05
C ARG A 26 -2.79 9.51 3.01
N ILE A 27 -2.83 10.31 1.93
CA ILE A 27 -3.83 10.14 0.86
C ILE A 27 -3.65 8.79 0.17
N TRP A 28 -2.40 8.39 -0.10
CA TRP A 28 -2.10 7.08 -0.68
C TRP A 28 -2.60 5.95 0.23
N TYR A 29 -2.28 5.99 1.53
CA TYR A 29 -2.75 5.00 2.50
C TYR A 29 -4.28 4.95 2.57
N MET A 30 -4.97 6.09 2.58
CA MET A 30 -6.44 6.13 2.63
C MET A 30 -7.06 5.54 1.35
N THR A 31 -6.46 5.80 0.20
CA THR A 31 -6.88 5.21 -1.09
C THR A 31 -6.71 3.70 -1.08
N LEU A 32 -5.57 3.22 -0.57
CA LEU A 32 -5.29 1.80 -0.44
C LEU A 32 -6.25 1.12 0.54
N HIS A 33 -6.45 1.72 1.71
CA HIS A 33 -7.37 1.23 2.72
C HIS A 33 -8.79 1.07 2.16
N ALA A 34 -9.30 2.11 1.48
CA ALA A 34 -10.62 2.06 0.85
C ALA A 34 -10.72 0.93 -0.18
N CYS A 35 -9.70 0.75 -1.03
CA CYS A 35 -9.66 -0.34 -1.99
C CYS A 35 -9.66 -1.73 -1.34
N LEU A 36 -8.86 -1.93 -0.29
CA LEU A 36 -8.77 -3.21 0.42
C LEU A 36 -10.10 -3.57 1.09
N VAL A 37 -10.77 -2.59 1.69
CA VAL A 37 -12.11 -2.77 2.29
C VAL A 37 -13.15 -3.10 1.21
N GLU A 38 -13.12 -2.42 0.07
CA GLU A 38 -14.04 -2.65 -1.06
C GLU A 38 -13.92 -4.06 -1.64
N ILE A 39 -12.70 -4.61 -1.73
CA ILE A 39 -12.49 -5.99 -2.17
C ILE A 39 -12.69 -7.01 -1.01
N GLY A 40 -13.16 -6.57 0.15
CA GLY A 40 -13.63 -7.41 1.26
C GLY A 40 -12.57 -7.81 2.29
N PHE A 41 -11.47 -7.07 2.41
CA PHE A 41 -10.55 -7.24 3.53
C PHE A 41 -11.00 -6.48 4.78
N CYS A 42 -10.72 -7.05 5.94
CA CYS A 42 -10.84 -6.40 7.23
C CYS A 42 -9.46 -6.00 7.75
N ARG A 43 -9.31 -4.75 8.20
CA ARG A 43 -8.08 -4.29 8.85
C ARG A 43 -7.96 -4.90 10.25
N CYS A 44 -6.76 -5.30 10.63
CA CYS A 44 -6.46 -5.77 11.97
C CYS A 44 -6.62 -4.63 12.99
N ALA A 45 -7.15 -4.95 14.18
CA ALA A 45 -7.33 -3.97 15.25
C ALA A 45 -6.00 -3.56 15.91
N PHE A 46 -5.02 -4.48 15.92
CA PHE A 46 -3.73 -4.28 16.58
C PHE A 46 -2.65 -3.71 15.65
N ASP A 47 -2.83 -3.84 14.33
CA ASP A 47 -1.89 -3.35 13.32
C ASP A 47 -2.66 -2.74 12.14
N VAL A 48 -2.45 -1.44 11.90
CA VAL A 48 -3.14 -0.68 10.85
C VAL A 48 -2.63 -0.98 9.43
N GLY A 49 -1.47 -1.64 9.31
CA GLY A 49 -0.89 -2.12 8.06
C GLY A 49 -1.30 -3.54 7.70
N LEU A 50 -1.90 -4.28 8.63
CA LEU A 50 -2.30 -5.68 8.43
C LEU A 50 -3.80 -5.79 8.10
N TYR A 51 -4.09 -6.58 7.07
CA TYR A 51 -5.43 -6.86 6.58
C TYR A 51 -5.62 -8.36 6.43
N GLY A 52 -6.81 -8.86 6.76
CA GLY A 52 -7.17 -10.26 6.63
C GLY A 52 -8.51 -10.45 5.94
N LYS A 53 -8.63 -11.52 5.15
CA LYS A 53 -9.85 -11.97 4.50
C LYS A 53 -9.92 -13.49 4.50
N TYR A 54 -11.11 -14.05 4.65
CA TYR A 54 -11.35 -15.48 4.45
C TYR A 54 -11.98 -15.74 3.07
N VAL A 55 -11.43 -16.69 2.33
CA VAL A 55 -11.93 -17.15 1.03
C VAL A 55 -11.96 -18.68 1.05
N ASP A 56 -13.15 -19.27 0.94
CA ASP A 56 -13.37 -20.72 0.97
C ASP A 56 -12.66 -21.42 2.15
N GLY A 57 -12.73 -20.82 3.35
CA GLY A 57 -12.08 -21.31 4.56
C GLY A 57 -10.56 -21.08 4.63
N ASN A 58 -9.95 -20.47 3.61
CA ASN A 58 -8.53 -20.12 3.60
C ASN A 58 -8.35 -18.66 3.98
N ILE A 59 -7.33 -18.36 4.78
CA ILE A 59 -6.97 -16.99 5.12
C ILE A 59 -6.05 -16.40 4.06
N ILE A 60 -6.32 -15.17 3.68
CA ILE A 60 -5.44 -14.31 2.89
C ILE A 60 -5.13 -13.09 3.74
N MET A 61 -3.85 -12.77 3.85
CA MET A 61 -3.37 -11.59 4.56
C MET A 61 -2.66 -10.65 3.61
N VAL A 62 -2.84 -9.36 3.81
CA VAL A 62 -2.08 -8.31 3.16
C VAL A 62 -1.44 -7.47 4.25
N THR A 63 -0.12 -7.31 4.21
CA THR A 63 0.61 -6.39 5.07
C THR A 63 1.22 -5.28 4.24
N VAL A 64 1.10 -4.05 4.71
CA VAL A 64 1.57 -2.84 4.03
C VAL A 64 2.56 -2.13 4.93
N TYR A 65 3.79 -1.98 4.44
CA TYR A 65 4.85 -1.25 5.12
C TYR A 65 5.39 -0.15 4.19
N VAL A 66 5.01 1.09 4.47
CA VAL A 66 5.34 2.27 3.66
C VAL A 66 4.92 2.06 2.19
N ASP A 67 5.86 1.75 1.31
CA ASP A 67 5.64 1.57 -0.14
C ASP A 67 5.66 0.11 -0.58
N GLU A 68 5.95 -0.81 0.34
CA GLU A 68 5.99 -2.24 0.09
C GLU A 68 4.73 -2.92 0.60
N MET A 69 4.22 -3.85 -0.19
CA MET A 69 3.09 -4.69 0.17
C MET A 69 3.51 -6.15 0.06
N MET A 70 3.17 -6.94 1.08
CA MET A 70 3.29 -8.38 1.06
C MET A 70 1.89 -8.99 1.15
N ILE A 71 1.67 -10.02 0.32
CA ILE A 71 0.42 -10.78 0.26
C ILE A 71 0.75 -12.22 0.61
N VAL A 72 0.03 -12.78 1.57
CA VAL A 72 0.20 -14.15 2.07
C VAL A 72 -1.12 -14.90 1.91
N GLY A 73 -1.10 -16.05 1.25
CA GLY A 73 -2.29 -16.85 0.98
C GLY A 73 -1.99 -17.99 0.01
N LYS A 74 -3.03 -18.69 -0.46
CA LYS A 74 -2.88 -19.66 -1.55
C LYS A 74 -2.62 -18.94 -2.87
N THR A 75 -1.84 -19.54 -3.77
CA THR A 75 -1.46 -18.93 -5.07
C THR A 75 -2.67 -18.40 -5.85
N LYS A 76 -3.73 -19.19 -5.98
CA LYS A 76 -4.97 -18.78 -6.67
C LYS A 76 -5.59 -17.51 -6.11
N ASP A 77 -5.50 -17.33 -4.80
CA ASP A 77 -6.12 -16.25 -4.07
C ASP A 77 -5.24 -14.99 -4.12
N ILE A 78 -3.92 -15.18 -4.05
CA ILE A 78 -2.94 -14.12 -4.29
C ILE A 78 -3.12 -13.52 -5.69
N ASP A 79 -3.21 -14.36 -6.72
CA ASP A 79 -3.36 -13.92 -8.12
C ASP A 79 -4.64 -13.10 -8.32
N ARG A 80 -5.72 -13.49 -7.65
CA ARG A 80 -6.99 -12.75 -7.66
C ARG A 80 -6.84 -11.37 -7.01
N VAL A 81 -6.25 -11.30 -5.81
CA VAL A 81 -6.03 -10.03 -5.10
C VAL A 81 -5.12 -9.10 -5.89
N VAL A 82 -4.04 -9.64 -6.47
CA VAL A 82 -3.14 -8.87 -7.34
C VAL A 82 -3.89 -8.32 -8.55
N SER A 83 -4.77 -9.11 -9.15
CA SER A 83 -5.58 -8.68 -10.30
C SER A 83 -6.54 -7.54 -9.93
N GLU A 84 -7.22 -7.65 -8.78
CA GLU A 84 -8.12 -6.60 -8.27
C GLU A 84 -7.36 -5.31 -7.94
N LEU A 85 -6.19 -5.41 -7.30
CA LEU A 85 -5.36 -4.26 -6.96
C LEU A 85 -4.76 -3.57 -8.20
N ARG A 86 -4.40 -4.32 -9.25
CA ARG A 86 -3.89 -3.75 -10.51
C ARG A 86 -4.87 -2.83 -11.23
N LEU A 87 -6.16 -2.94 -10.95
CA LEU A 87 -7.17 -2.04 -11.52
C LEU A 87 -7.05 -0.62 -10.98
N LYS A 88 -6.55 -0.44 -9.76
CA LYS A 88 -6.43 0.88 -9.10
C LYS A 88 -4.99 1.32 -8.85
N PHE A 89 -4.04 0.39 -8.83
CA PHE A 89 -2.64 0.65 -8.50
C PHE A 89 -1.67 0.07 -9.52
N VAL A 90 -0.58 0.80 -9.78
CA VAL A 90 0.57 0.27 -10.53
C VAL A 90 1.40 -0.58 -9.57
N LEU A 91 1.26 -1.90 -9.67
CA LEU A 91 2.00 -2.84 -8.82
C LEU A 91 3.27 -3.32 -9.53
N LYS A 92 4.40 -3.24 -8.83
CA LYS A 92 5.65 -3.89 -9.25
C LYS A 92 5.82 -5.18 -8.46
N TYR A 93 5.92 -6.31 -9.15
CA TYR A 93 6.22 -7.58 -8.51
C TYR A 93 7.70 -7.65 -8.15
N LEU A 94 8.01 -7.81 -6.87
CA LEU A 94 9.38 -7.88 -6.35
C LEU A 94 9.89 -9.32 -6.17
N GLY A 95 9.10 -10.33 -6.55
CA GLY A 95 9.43 -11.73 -6.34
C GLY A 95 8.76 -12.33 -5.11
N ARG A 96 9.02 -13.62 -4.86
CA ARG A 96 8.70 -14.24 -3.57
C ARG A 96 9.57 -13.60 -2.50
N VAL A 97 8.96 -13.28 -1.36
CA VAL A 97 9.69 -12.70 -0.24
C VAL A 97 10.70 -13.73 0.27
N LYS A 98 11.98 -13.32 0.32
CA LYS A 98 13.08 -14.09 0.89
C LYS A 98 13.57 -13.52 2.23
N HIS A 99 13.30 -12.24 2.45
CA HIS A 99 13.63 -11.53 3.67
C HIS A 99 12.50 -10.56 4.00
N LEU A 100 12.06 -10.51 5.25
CA LEU A 100 11.13 -9.51 5.77
C LEU A 100 11.87 -8.69 6.83
N LEU A 101 11.99 -7.38 6.63
CA LEU A 101 12.62 -6.46 7.62
C LEU A 101 14.02 -6.94 8.08
N SER A 102 14.85 -7.37 7.14
CA SER A 102 16.19 -7.93 7.40
C SER A 102 16.23 -9.27 8.16
N MET A 103 15.09 -9.92 8.38
CA MET A 103 15.01 -11.31 8.83
C MET A 103 14.85 -12.24 7.62
N GLU A 104 15.70 -13.26 7.52
CA GLU A 104 15.53 -14.36 6.57
C GLU A 104 14.26 -15.17 6.88
N ILE A 105 13.51 -15.51 5.83
CA ILE A 105 12.29 -16.35 5.91
C ILE A 105 12.50 -17.63 5.11
#